data_AF-A0A2N2S5I9-F1
#
_entry.id   AF-A0A2N2S5I9-F1
#
_cell.length_a   1.000
_cell.length_b   1.000
_cell.length_c   1.000
_cell.angle_alpha   90.00
_cell.angle_beta   90.00
_cell.angle_gamma   90.00
#
_symmetry.space_group_name_H-M   'P 1'
#
loop_
_entity.id
_entity.type
_entity.pdbx_description
1 polymer ?
#
loop_
_entity_poly.entity_id
_entity_poly.type
_entity_poly.pdbx_seq_one_letter_code
_entity_poly.pdbx_strand_id
1 'polypeptide(L)' 'MIKPLMIKPLKNLWRNIRRLSGDDAYEQYLAHYAQHQAALDAENTEPPLSREAFFKEWQDKKWKGVKRCC' A
#
# COMPACT_ATOMS: atom_id res chain seq x y z
N MET A 1 18.50 -28.88 15.10
CA MET A 1 17.87 -27.97 16.08
C MET A 1 18.13 -26.53 15.61
N ILE A 2 17.24 -25.97 14.79
CA ILE A 2 17.42 -24.63 14.21
C ILE A 2 17.06 -23.61 15.29
N LYS A 3 18.03 -22.84 15.77
CA LYS A 3 17.85 -21.86 16.85
C LYS A 3 16.81 -20.80 16.44
N PRO A 4 15.81 -20.47 17.29
CA PRO A 4 14.78 -19.46 17.00
C PRO A 4 15.31 -18.01 16.96
N LEU A 5 16.61 -17.82 17.22
CA LEU A 5 17.24 -16.51 17.38
C LEU A 5 17.43 -15.74 16.06
N MET A 6 17.46 -16.42 14.91
CA MET A 6 17.67 -15.81 13.58
C MET A 6 16.39 -15.40 12.85
N ILE A 7 15.20 -15.63 13.42
CA ILE A 7 13.93 -15.39 12.71
C ILE A 7 13.50 -13.92 12.79
N LYS A 8 13.81 -13.22 13.89
CA LYS A 8 13.46 -11.80 14.09
C LYS A 8 14.10 -10.84 13.06
N PRO A 9 15.42 -10.88 12.81
CA PRO A 9 16.02 -10.00 11.81
C PRO A 9 15.52 -10.31 10.39
N LEU A 10 15.31 -11.60 10.08
CA LEU A 10 14.75 -12.03 8.80
C LEU A 10 13.33 -11.49 8.58
N LYS A 11 12.47 -11.52 9.60
CA LYS A 11 11.12 -10.93 9.53
C LYS A 11 11.15 -9.43 9.28
N ASN A 12 12.05 -8.71 9.93
CA ASN A 12 12.20 -7.27 9.73
C ASN A 12 12.71 -6.94 8.32
N LEU A 13 13.71 -7.68 7.85
CA LEU A 13 14.21 -7.54 6.48
C LEU A 13 13.10 -7.83 5.46
N TRP A 14 12.34 -8.90 5.65
CA TRP A 14 11.23 -9.26 4.76
C TRP A 14 10.15 -8.17 4.71
N ARG A 15 9.76 -7.61 5.85
CA ARG A 15 8.82 -6.48 5.92
C ARG A 15 9.35 -5.28 5.15
N ASN A 16 10.64 -4.96 5.29
CA ASN A 16 11.24 -3.83 4.57
C ASN A 16 11.28 -4.08 3.06
N ILE A 17 11.58 -5.30 2.62
CA ILE A 17 11.55 -5.67 1.20
C ILE A 17 10.14 -5.50 0.64
N ARG A 18 9.11 -6.02 1.32
CA ARG A 18 7.70 -5.84 0.93
C ARG A 18 7.32 -4.37 0.79
N ARG A 19 7.78 -3.54 1.73
CA ARG A 19 7.52 -2.11 1.72
C ARG A 19 8.19 -1.38 0.56
N LEU A 20 9.43 -1.76 0.25
CA LEU A 20 10.21 -1.17 -0.85
C LEU A 20 9.71 -1.64 -2.23
N SER A 21 9.28 -2.90 -2.35
CA SER A 21 8.70 -3.41 -3.60
C SER A 21 7.27 -2.91 -3.85
N GLY A 22 6.59 -2.41 -2.81
CA GLY A 22 5.18 -2.03 -2.86
C GLY A 22 4.22 -3.22 -2.78
N ASP A 23 4.69 -4.39 -2.32
CA ASP A 23 3.87 -5.59 -2.10
C ASP A 23 2.78 -5.34 -1.04
N ASP A 24 3.07 -4.49 -0.04
CA ASP A 24 2.15 -4.07 1.01
C ASP A 24 1.46 -2.71 0.71
N ALA A 25 1.55 -2.18 -0.52
CA ALA A 25 1.06 -0.83 -0.83
C ALA A 25 -0.44 -0.65 -0.57
N TYR A 26 -1.26 -1.67 -0.85
CA TYR A 26 -2.69 -1.62 -0.57
C TYR A 26 -3.00 -1.69 0.93
N GLU A 27 -2.22 -2.47 1.70
CA GLU A 27 -2.34 -2.54 3.16
C GLU A 27 -2.01 -1.18 3.79
N GLN A 28 -0.94 -0.52 3.31
CA GLN A 28 -0.58 0.83 3.72
C GLN A 28 -1.65 1.86 3.33
N TYR A 29 -2.26 1.72 2.15
CA TYR A 29 -3.39 2.56 1.73
C TYR A 29 -4.57 2.45 2.69
N LEU A 30 -4.98 1.23 3.07
CA LEU A 30 -6.09 1.02 4.01
C LEU A 30 -5.78 1.60 5.39
N ALA A 31 -4.54 1.46 5.88
CA ALA A 31 -4.13 2.03 7.16
C ALA A 31 -4.19 3.56 7.14
N HIS A 32 -3.68 4.19 6.08
CA HIS A 32 -3.76 5.63 5.87
C HIS A 32 -5.22 6.10 5.77
N TYR A 33 -6.02 5.39 5.00
CA TYR A 33 -7.43 5.68 4.82
C TYR A 33 -8.19 5.62 6.15
N ALA A 34 -7.98 4.58 6.98
CA ALA A 34 -8.60 4.48 8.30
C ALA A 34 -8.20 5.64 9.24
N GLN A 35 -6.94 6.07 9.18
CA GLN A 35 -6.46 7.23 9.95
C GLN A 35 -7.14 8.53 9.52
N HIS A 36 -7.29 8.73 8.20
CA HIS A 36 -7.94 9.92 7.66
C HIS A 36 -9.46 9.92 7.87
N GLN A 37 -10.11 8.77 7.76
CA GLN A 37 -11.53 8.63 8.03
C GLN A 37 -11.89 8.86 9.49
N ALA A 38 -11.03 8.46 10.42
CA ALA A 38 -11.24 8.75 11.83
C ALA A 38 -11.32 10.26 12.14
N ALA A 39 -10.86 11.12 11.23
CA ALA A 39 -10.92 12.57 11.35
C ALA A 39 -12.10 13.21 10.60
N LEU A 40 -12.94 12.43 9.89
CA LEU A 40 -14.08 12.92 9.12
C LEU A 40 -15.40 12.52 9.77
N ASP A 41 -16.42 13.39 9.65
CA ASP A 41 -17.78 13.05 10.08
C ASP A 41 -18.37 11.93 9.22
N ALA A 42 -19.22 11.10 9.81
CA ALA A 42 -19.81 9.91 9.17
C ALA A 42 -20.53 10.19 7.83
N GLU A 43 -21.01 11.42 7.63
CA GLU A 43 -21.72 11.85 6.41
C GLU A 43 -20.77 12.18 5.24
N ASN A 44 -19.51 12.54 5.52
CA ASN A 44 -18.51 12.90 4.50
C ASN A 44 -17.48 11.78 4.26
N THR A 45 -17.79 10.57 4.72
CA THR A 45 -16.87 9.44 4.82
C THR A 45 -17.08 8.51 3.63
N GLU A 46 -16.39 8.79 2.51
CA GLU A 46 -16.41 7.95 1.30
C GLU A 46 -15.72 6.59 1.54
N PRO A 47 -16.25 5.45 1.05
CA PRO A 47 -15.68 4.10 1.23
C PRO A 47 -14.30 3.92 0.56
N PRO A 48 -13.46 2.94 1.01
CA PRO A 48 -12.12 2.82 0.47
C PRO A 48 -12.21 2.21 -0.92
N LEU A 49 -11.24 2.57 -1.77
CA LEU A 49 -11.12 1.94 -3.08
C LEU A 49 -10.92 0.45 -2.92
N SER A 50 -11.52 -0.32 -3.82
CA SER A 50 -11.16 -1.73 -3.99
C SER A 50 -9.68 -1.85 -4.36
N ARG A 51 -9.06 -3.00 -4.09
CA ARG A 51 -7.66 -3.26 -4.44
C ARG A 51 -7.38 -3.00 -5.92
N GLU A 52 -8.28 -3.46 -6.79
CA GLU A 52 -8.15 -3.25 -8.24
C GLU A 52 -8.22 -1.77 -8.61
N ALA A 53 -9.21 -1.03 -8.07
CA ALA A 53 -9.37 0.39 -8.34
C ALA A 53 -8.16 1.20 -7.85
N PHE A 54 -7.63 0.88 -6.67
CA PHE A 54 -6.41 1.48 -6.13
C PHE A 54 -5.21 1.30 -7.08
N PHE A 55 -4.95 0.06 -7.53
CA PHE A 55 -3.83 -0.20 -8.44
C PHE A 55 -4.04 0.39 -9.84
N LYS A 56 -5.29 0.47 -10.31
CA LYS A 56 -5.63 1.16 -11.56
C LYS A 56 -5.30 2.65 -11.45
N GLU A 57 -5.78 3.31 -10.41
CA GLU A 57 -5.51 4.73 -10.18
C GLU A 57 -4.02 5.00 -9.99
N TRP A 58 -3.30 4.13 -9.29
CA TRP A 58 -1.85 4.26 -9.11
C TRP A 58 -1.09 4.17 -10.44
N GLN A 59 -1.45 3.21 -11.30
CA GLN A 59 -0.87 3.07 -12.63
C GLN A 59 -1.23 4.25 -13.52
N ASP A 60 -2.49 4.70 -13.49
CA ASP A 60 -2.94 5.87 -14.24
C ASP A 60 -2.15 7.10 -13.77
N LYS A 61 -1.98 7.35 -12.48
CA LYS A 61 -1.14 8.46 -11.98
C LYS A 61 0.30 8.38 -12.46
N LYS A 62 0.87 7.18 -12.56
CA LYS A 62 2.26 6.98 -13.01
C LYS A 62 2.43 7.15 -14.52
N TRP A 63 1.46 6.71 -15.31
CA TRP A 63 1.63 6.48 -16.74
C TRP A 63 0.70 7.29 -17.63
N LYS A 64 -0.42 7.78 -17.11
CA LYS A 64 -1.35 8.64 -17.86
C LYS A 64 -0.64 9.97 -18.16
N GLY A 65 -0.56 10.31 -19.44
CA GLY A 65 0.13 11.50 -19.91
C GLY A 65 1.59 11.27 -20.32
N VAL A 66 2.16 10.08 -20.11
CA VAL A 66 3.43 9.69 -20.73
C VAL A 66 3.18 9.47 -22.22
N LYS A 67 3.35 10.53 -23.02
CA LYS A 67 3.34 10.44 -24.48
C LYS A 67 4.67 9.83 -24.91
N ARG A 68 4.69 8.53 -25.18
CA ARG A 68 5.78 7.93 -25.94
C ARG A 68 5.58 8.40 -27.37
N CYS A 69 6.42 9.32 -27.83
CA CYS A 69 6.50 9.61 -29.26
C CYS A 69 6.94 8.32 -29.95
N CYS A 70 5.98 7.67 -30.59
CA CYS A 70 6.22 7.19 -31.95
C CYS A 70 6.19 8.43 -32.84
#